data_AF-A0A9E0HFU9-F1
#
_entry.id   AF-A0A9E0HFU9-F1
#
_cell.length_a   1.000
_cell.length_b   1.000
_cell.length_c   1.000
_cell.angle_alpha   90.00
_cell.angle_beta   90.00
_cell.angle_gamma   90.00
#
_symmetry.space_group_name_H-M   'P 1'
#
loop_
_entity.id
_entity.type
_entity.pdbx_description
1 polymer ?
#
loop_
_entity_poly.entity_id
_entity_poly.type
_entity_poly.pdbx_seq_one_letter_code
_entity_poly.pdbx_strand_id
1 'polypeptide(L)'
;MIRGALIAALRGYRRWLSGRGPLRRVRCTFHPGETCGAFGLRAAREAPTAWHAVGRIRRRVRRCRDASVVLLDGGRALGWGRDHERPLAEVVAELVADGEGPAARATVLAGRELVARWRGDADELRAVAAARAGLPRATLPVRGHRPRRPRPLRVVAAAAALGLALVVVPWLGLALIAAVGLLVLGPGRAARAHRRRLGRQARAAALRGAVPTLAPGPDSRYETA
;
A
#
# COMPACT_ATOMS: atom_id res chain seq x y z
N MET A 1 18.69 14.57 19.49
CA MET A 1 17.32 14.99 19.89
C MET A 1 16.21 14.53 18.94
N ILE A 2 16.29 14.79 17.63
CA ILE A 2 15.19 14.52 16.66
C ILE A 2 14.75 13.04 16.61
N ARG A 3 15.68 12.09 16.72
CA ARG A 3 15.37 10.66 16.70
C ARG A 3 14.52 10.20 17.90
N GLY A 4 14.77 10.78 19.09
CA GLY A 4 13.97 10.51 20.28
C GLY A 4 12.53 11.00 20.14
N ALA A 5 12.35 12.20 19.58
CA ALA A 5 11.03 12.77 19.28
C ALA A 5 10.24 11.91 18.27
N LEU A 6 10.89 11.42 17.21
CA LEU A 6 10.24 10.52 16.23
C LEU A 6 9.78 9.21 16.88
N ILE A 7 10.62 8.60 17.73
CA ILE A 7 10.26 7.37 18.44
C ILE A 7 9.09 7.63 19.40
N ALA A 8 9.12 8.74 20.15
CA ALA A 8 8.04 9.12 21.05
C ALA A 8 6.73 9.36 20.29
N ALA A 9 6.77 10.06 19.16
CA ALA A 9 5.61 10.30 18.30
C ALA A 9 5.03 8.98 17.74
N LEU A 10 5.87 8.05 17.28
CA LEU A 10 5.42 6.73 16.80
C LEU A 10 4.82 5.87 17.91
N ARG A 11 5.39 5.90 19.12
CA ARG A 11 4.81 5.24 20.30
C ARG A 11 3.47 5.86 20.68
N GLY A 12 3.38 7.19 20.68
CA GLY A 12 2.14 7.94 20.89
C GLY A 12 1.07 7.56 19.88
N TYR A 13 1.41 7.55 18.58
CA TYR A 13 0.54 7.08 17.51
C TYR A 13 0.04 5.64 17.75
N ARG A 14 0.93 4.71 18.13
CA ARG A 14 0.51 3.33 18.42
C ARG A 14 -0.44 3.25 19.61
N ARG A 15 -0.16 3.99 20.68
CA ARG A 15 -0.97 4.00 21.91
C ARG A 15 -2.35 4.62 21.68
N TRP A 16 -2.44 5.70 20.91
CA TRP A 16 -3.67 6.48 20.75
C TRP A 16 -4.49 6.14 19.50
N LEU A 17 -3.85 5.74 18.40
CA LEU A 17 -4.50 5.58 17.10
C LEU A 17 -4.50 4.14 16.57
N SER A 18 -3.52 3.31 16.95
CA SER A 18 -3.41 1.93 16.41
C SER A 18 -4.11 0.86 17.25
N GLY A 19 -4.96 1.23 18.21
CA GLY A 19 -5.71 0.29 19.07
C GLY A 19 -7.06 0.80 19.56
N ARG A 20 -7.27 2.13 19.59
CA ARG A 20 -8.54 2.79 19.92
C ARG A 20 -8.84 3.84 18.84
N GLY A 21 -10.11 4.02 18.48
CA GLY A 21 -10.53 5.01 17.48
C GLY A 21 -10.70 4.50 16.02
N PRO A 22 -10.88 5.41 15.05
CA PRO A 22 -11.34 5.10 13.69
C PRO A 22 -10.34 4.30 12.84
N LEU A 23 -9.09 4.19 13.29
CA LEU A 23 -8.03 3.46 12.61
C LEU A 23 -7.78 2.05 13.18
N ARG A 24 -8.53 1.58 14.21
CA ARG A 24 -8.33 0.24 14.80
C ARG A 24 -8.47 -0.91 13.79
N ARG A 25 -9.21 -0.68 12.69
CA ARG A 25 -9.44 -1.68 11.63
C ARG A 25 -8.43 -1.57 10.48
N VAL A 26 -7.47 -0.65 10.54
CA VAL A 26 -6.46 -0.50 9.50
C VAL A 26 -5.37 -1.56 9.69
N ARG A 27 -5.56 -2.70 9.04
CA ARG A 27 -4.53 -3.75 8.96
C ARG A 27 -3.48 -3.39 7.91
N CYS A 28 -2.22 -3.63 8.24
CA CYS A 28 -1.11 -3.51 7.29
C CYS A 28 -1.40 -4.42 6.10
N THR A 29 -1.40 -3.83 4.91
CA THR A 29 -1.79 -4.52 3.67
C THR A 29 -0.61 -5.23 3.01
N PHE A 30 0.59 -4.93 3.51
CA PHE A 30 1.87 -5.27 2.91
C PHE A 30 2.46 -6.54 3.51
N HIS A 31 2.29 -6.75 4.82
CA HIS A 31 2.78 -7.93 5.51
C HIS A 31 1.96 -8.19 6.78
N PRO A 32 1.32 -9.37 6.95
CA PRO A 32 0.49 -9.66 8.11
C PRO A 32 1.32 -9.78 9.40
N GLY A 33 2.58 -10.23 9.33
CA GLY A 33 3.45 -10.38 10.50
C GLY A 33 4.17 -9.11 10.97
N GLU A 34 4.02 -7.97 10.30
CA GLU A 34 4.61 -6.70 10.76
C GLU A 34 3.73 -5.51 10.37
N THR A 35 3.14 -4.88 11.37
CA THR A 35 2.33 -3.67 11.16
C THR A 35 3.20 -2.49 10.71
N CYS A 36 2.64 -1.54 9.95
CA CYS A 36 3.36 -0.32 9.55
C CYS A 36 3.92 0.45 10.77
N GLY A 37 3.24 0.39 11.92
CA GLY A 37 3.72 1.01 13.16
C GLY A 37 4.90 0.26 13.78
N ALA A 38 4.92 -1.08 13.72
CA ALA A 38 6.06 -1.89 14.15
C ALA A 38 7.29 -1.62 13.27
N PHE A 39 7.10 -1.64 11.95
CA PHE A 39 8.16 -1.26 11.02
C PHE A 39 8.66 0.17 11.27
N GLY A 40 7.77 1.14 11.44
CA GLY A 40 8.17 2.52 11.64
C GLY A 40 9.03 2.72 12.88
N LEU A 41 8.71 2.02 13.97
CA LEU A 41 9.55 2.03 15.17
C LEU A 41 10.91 1.37 14.95
N ARG A 42 10.94 0.25 14.22
CA ARG A 42 12.18 -0.44 13.87
C ARG A 42 13.06 0.43 12.97
N ALA A 43 12.50 1.00 11.90
CA ALA A 43 13.18 1.94 11.03
C ALA A 43 13.71 3.17 11.78
N ALA A 44 12.96 3.71 12.74
CA ALA A 44 13.43 4.82 13.58
C ALA A 44 14.57 4.44 14.55
N ARG A 45 14.71 3.15 14.90
CA ARG A 45 15.81 2.63 15.73
C ARG A 45 17.03 2.19 14.92
N GLU A 46 16.84 1.73 13.69
CA GLU A 46 17.94 1.22 12.86
C GLU A 46 18.55 2.31 11.96
N ALA A 47 17.78 3.34 11.60
CA ALA A 47 18.25 4.32 10.64
C ALA A 47 19.36 5.22 11.22
N PRO A 48 20.36 5.62 10.39
CA PRO A 48 21.41 6.56 10.78
C PRO A 48 20.85 7.90 11.24
N THR A 49 19.79 8.37 10.58
CA THR A 49 19.16 9.67 10.86
C THR A 49 17.63 9.56 10.87
N ALA A 50 16.97 10.54 11.51
CA ALA A 50 15.51 10.62 11.52
C ALA A 50 14.93 10.76 10.09
N TRP A 51 15.61 11.51 9.22
CA TRP A 51 15.21 11.65 7.81
C TRP A 51 15.30 10.34 7.03
N HIS A 52 16.35 9.54 7.26
CA HIS A 52 16.43 8.19 6.70
C HIS A 52 15.27 7.30 7.19
N ALA A 53 14.93 7.36 8.48
CA ALA A 53 13.78 6.62 9.01
C ALA A 53 12.47 7.06 8.35
N VAL A 54 12.23 8.37 8.25
CA VAL A 54 11.03 8.92 7.58
C VAL A 54 10.98 8.51 6.11
N GLY A 55 12.12 8.53 5.42
CA GLY A 55 12.26 8.05 4.04
C GLY A 55 11.84 6.59 3.89
N ARG A 56 12.37 5.69 4.74
CA ARG A 56 12.00 4.27 4.78
C ARG A 56 10.51 4.08 5.05
N ILE A 57 9.95 4.78 6.05
CA ILE A 57 8.52 4.70 6.40
C ILE A 57 7.65 5.15 5.23
N ARG A 58 7.96 6.30 4.62
CA ARG A 58 7.21 6.85 3.48
C ARG A 58 7.26 5.91 2.29
N ARG A 59 8.43 5.34 1.98
CA ARG A 59 8.58 4.35 0.90
C ARG A 59 7.75 3.10 1.17
N ARG A 60 7.80 2.53 2.39
CA ARG A 60 6.96 1.37 2.74
C ARG A 60 5.47 1.67 2.61
N VAL A 61 5.00 2.82 3.10
CA VAL A 61 3.59 3.23 2.98
C VAL A 61 3.17 3.37 1.52
N ARG A 62 4.02 3.95 0.66
CA ARG A 62 3.79 4.01 -0.79
C ARG A 62 3.73 2.59 -1.38
N ARG A 63 4.68 1.72 -0.99
CA ARG A 63 4.79 0.32 -1.44
C ARG A 63 3.58 -0.53 -1.05
N CYS A 64 2.91 -0.26 0.07
CA CYS A 64 1.64 -0.90 0.41
C CYS A 64 0.59 -0.79 -0.72
N ARG A 65 0.63 0.30 -1.50
CA ARG A 65 -0.21 0.51 -2.68
C ARG A 65 0.43 -0.07 -3.93
N ASP A 66 1.71 0.19 -4.14
CA ASP A 66 2.39 -0.14 -5.38
C ASP A 66 2.74 -1.64 -5.50
N ALA A 67 2.81 -2.38 -4.39
CA ALA A 67 2.93 -3.84 -4.37
C ALA A 67 1.58 -4.55 -4.20
N SER A 68 0.46 -3.82 -4.12
CA SER A 68 -0.86 -4.44 -3.91
C SER A 68 -1.30 -5.29 -5.11
N VAL A 69 -2.04 -6.36 -4.83
CA VAL A 69 -2.75 -7.16 -5.83
C VAL A 69 -4.23 -7.19 -5.46
N VAL A 70 -5.10 -6.95 -6.44
CA VAL A 70 -6.53 -6.79 -6.25
C VAL A 70 -7.31 -7.63 -7.27
N LEU A 71 -8.37 -8.28 -6.82
CA LEU A 71 -9.36 -8.88 -7.69
C LEU A 71 -10.31 -7.79 -8.20
N LEU A 72 -10.48 -7.76 -9.51
CA LEU A 72 -11.40 -6.89 -10.24
C LEU A 72 -12.57 -7.74 -10.77
N ASP A 73 -13.69 -7.08 -11.04
CA ASP A 73 -14.86 -7.67 -11.70
C ASP A 73 -15.32 -9.01 -11.08
N GLY A 74 -15.45 -9.04 -9.75
CA GLY A 74 -15.88 -10.24 -9.03
C GLY A 74 -14.89 -11.40 -9.06
N GLY A 75 -13.60 -11.14 -9.36
CA GLY A 75 -12.56 -12.17 -9.44
C GLY A 75 -12.21 -12.59 -10.87
N ARG A 76 -12.89 -12.04 -11.88
CA ARG A 76 -12.63 -12.34 -13.30
C ARG A 76 -11.39 -11.65 -13.86
N ALA A 77 -10.87 -10.64 -13.16
CA ALA A 77 -9.69 -9.92 -13.57
C ALA A 77 -8.75 -9.66 -12.38
N LEU A 78 -7.45 -9.58 -12.68
CA LEU A 78 -6.43 -9.21 -11.71
C LEU A 78 -5.93 -7.79 -11.98
N GLY A 79 -5.94 -6.96 -10.95
CA GLY A 79 -5.26 -5.68 -10.91
C GLY A 79 -4.06 -5.74 -9.97
N TRP A 80 -3.04 -4.95 -10.23
CA TRP A 80 -1.83 -4.93 -9.39
C TRP A 80 -1.29 -3.50 -9.24
N GLY A 81 -0.38 -3.21 -8.32
CA GLY A 81 0.27 -1.90 -8.22
C GLY A 81 1.49 -1.76 -9.15
N ARG A 82 2.19 -0.62 -9.07
CA ARG A 82 3.32 -0.31 -9.98
C ARG A 82 4.57 -1.17 -9.77
N ASP A 83 4.79 -1.73 -8.59
CA ASP A 83 6.02 -2.48 -8.31
C ASP A 83 6.10 -3.78 -9.13
N HIS A 84 4.96 -4.31 -9.57
CA HIS A 84 4.88 -5.46 -10.47
C HIS A 84 5.10 -5.12 -11.96
N GLU A 85 5.42 -3.87 -12.27
CA GLU A 85 5.80 -3.41 -13.61
C GLU A 85 7.26 -2.96 -13.69
N ARG A 86 7.95 -2.89 -12.54
CA ARG A 86 9.34 -2.47 -12.44
C ARG A 86 10.27 -3.67 -12.55
N PRO A 87 11.54 -3.53 -12.95
CA PRO A 87 12.50 -4.63 -12.93
C PRO A 87 12.59 -5.32 -11.56
N LEU A 88 12.66 -6.65 -11.53
CA LEU A 88 12.66 -7.44 -10.29
C LEU A 88 13.84 -7.09 -9.39
N ALA A 89 15.03 -7.00 -9.98
CA ALA A 89 16.27 -6.67 -9.27
C ALA A 89 16.17 -5.32 -8.54
N GLU A 90 15.59 -4.28 -9.15
CA GLU A 90 15.39 -2.98 -8.51
C GLU A 90 14.47 -3.08 -7.30
N VAL A 91 13.35 -3.78 -7.42
CA VAL A 91 12.38 -3.92 -6.32
C VAL A 91 13.00 -4.68 -5.16
N VAL A 92 13.73 -5.76 -5.44
CA VAL A 92 14.43 -6.54 -4.40
C VAL A 92 15.51 -5.70 -3.72
N ALA A 93 16.34 -4.99 -4.49
CA ALA A 93 17.38 -4.13 -3.97
C ALA A 93 16.81 -3.03 -3.07
N GLU A 94 15.71 -2.38 -3.47
CA GLU A 94 15.03 -1.38 -2.65
C GLU A 94 14.47 -1.96 -1.35
N LEU A 95 13.88 -3.16 -1.39
CA LEU A 95 13.36 -3.82 -0.18
C LEU A 95 14.50 -4.11 0.80
N VAL A 96 15.65 -4.57 0.31
CA VAL A 96 16.84 -4.82 1.13
C VAL A 96 17.39 -3.50 1.70
N ALA A 97 17.54 -2.47 0.87
CA ALA A 97 18.00 -1.15 1.30
C ALA A 97 17.06 -0.50 2.33
N ASP A 98 15.75 -0.77 2.22
CA ASP A 98 14.74 -0.33 3.19
C ASP A 98 14.69 -1.23 4.45
N GLY A 99 15.58 -2.23 4.57
CA GLY A 99 15.65 -3.18 5.68
C GLY A 99 14.34 -3.93 5.90
N GLU A 100 13.67 -4.30 4.82
CA GLU A 100 12.46 -5.11 4.84
C GLU A 100 12.80 -6.55 5.25
N GLY A 101 12.04 -7.08 6.22
CA GLY A 101 12.28 -8.43 6.73
C GLY A 101 12.06 -9.51 5.65
N PRO A 102 12.61 -10.74 5.83
CA PRO A 102 12.45 -11.84 4.89
C PRO A 102 10.97 -12.13 4.54
N ALA A 103 10.09 -12.08 5.52
CA ALA A 103 8.67 -12.35 5.32
C ALA A 103 7.94 -11.24 4.53
N ALA A 104 8.31 -9.96 4.71
CA ALA A 104 7.77 -8.86 3.90
C ALA A 104 8.24 -8.97 2.44
N ARG A 105 9.51 -9.31 2.23
CA ARG A 105 10.07 -9.62 0.90
C ARG A 105 9.33 -10.78 0.24
N ALA A 106 9.11 -11.86 0.99
CA ALA A 106 8.35 -13.03 0.52
C ALA A 106 6.92 -12.67 0.08
N THR A 107 6.20 -11.81 0.83
CA THR A 107 4.85 -11.37 0.43
C THR A 107 4.85 -10.58 -0.87
N VAL A 108 5.82 -9.66 -1.06
CA VAL A 108 5.92 -8.89 -2.32
C VAL A 108 6.21 -9.82 -3.50
N LEU A 109 7.14 -10.76 -3.33
CA LEU A 109 7.49 -11.73 -4.36
C LEU A 109 6.36 -12.71 -4.66
N ALA A 110 5.57 -13.13 -3.66
CA ALA A 110 4.36 -13.93 -3.87
C ALA A 110 3.31 -13.17 -4.69
N GLY A 111 3.15 -11.86 -4.43
CA GLY A 111 2.31 -10.98 -5.25
C GLY A 111 2.76 -10.93 -6.70
N ARG A 112 4.07 -10.87 -6.89
CA ARG A 112 4.68 -10.77 -8.20
C ARG A 112 4.62 -12.06 -9.00
N GLU A 113 4.82 -13.19 -8.33
CA GLU A 113 4.59 -14.52 -8.90
C GLU A 113 3.16 -14.68 -9.39
N LEU A 114 2.17 -14.26 -8.59
CA LEU A 114 0.76 -14.29 -9.01
C LEU A 114 0.52 -13.43 -10.26
N VAL A 115 1.10 -12.23 -10.32
CA VAL A 115 0.99 -11.35 -11.49
C VAL A 115 1.68 -11.96 -12.72
N ALA A 116 2.85 -12.56 -12.56
CA ALA A 116 3.59 -13.22 -13.64
C ALA A 116 2.81 -14.43 -14.19
N ARG A 117 2.22 -15.26 -13.31
CA ARG A 117 1.31 -16.36 -13.72
C ARG A 117 0.13 -15.82 -14.52
N TRP A 118 -0.50 -14.75 -14.03
CA TRP A 118 -1.63 -14.13 -14.71
C TRP A 118 -1.26 -13.56 -16.09
N ARG A 119 -0.02 -13.08 -16.26
CA ARG A 119 0.49 -12.58 -17.54
C ARG A 119 0.94 -13.68 -18.49
N GLY A 120 1.17 -14.90 -18.00
CA GLY A 120 1.83 -15.96 -18.76
C GLY A 120 3.33 -15.71 -18.96
N ASP A 121 3.97 -14.95 -18.06
CA ASP A 121 5.39 -14.57 -18.17
C ASP A 121 6.30 -15.61 -17.50
N ALA A 122 6.78 -16.57 -18.30
CA ALA A 122 7.61 -17.67 -17.80
C ALA A 122 9.00 -17.22 -17.32
N ASP A 123 9.56 -16.17 -17.92
CA ASP A 123 10.85 -15.60 -17.53
C ASP A 123 10.74 -14.92 -16.16
N GLU A 124 9.71 -14.09 -15.97
CA GLU A 124 9.47 -13.46 -14.67
C GLU A 124 9.17 -14.51 -13.59
N LEU A 125 8.48 -15.61 -13.90
CA LEU A 125 8.27 -16.71 -12.96
C LEU A 125 9.57 -17.37 -12.51
N ARG A 126 10.48 -17.67 -13.44
CA ARG A 126 11.81 -18.23 -13.10
C ARG A 126 12.61 -17.26 -12.24
N ALA A 127 12.63 -15.98 -12.61
CA ALA A 127 13.35 -14.95 -11.88
C ALA A 127 12.80 -14.75 -10.45
N VAL A 128 11.47 -14.76 -10.28
CA VAL A 128 10.82 -14.67 -8.97
C VAL A 128 11.10 -15.92 -8.14
N ALA A 129 11.05 -17.12 -8.73
CA ALA A 129 11.36 -18.37 -8.03
C ALA A 129 12.80 -18.34 -7.47
N ALA A 130 13.77 -17.91 -8.28
CA ALA A 130 15.15 -17.73 -7.83
C ALA A 130 15.27 -16.69 -6.70
N ALA A 131 14.62 -15.53 -6.83
CA ALA A 131 14.64 -14.48 -5.81
C ALA A 131 13.92 -14.89 -4.49
N ARG A 132 13.02 -15.87 -4.55
CA ARG A 132 12.33 -16.44 -3.38
C ARG A 132 13.12 -17.54 -2.68
N ALA A 133 14.20 -18.05 -3.27
CA ALA A 133 15.01 -19.09 -2.65
C ALA A 133 15.49 -18.64 -1.26
N GLY A 134 15.23 -19.47 -0.24
CA GLY A 134 15.60 -19.17 1.15
C GLY A 134 14.68 -18.18 1.89
N LEU A 135 13.61 -17.69 1.26
CA LEU A 135 12.60 -16.87 1.94
C LEU A 135 11.47 -17.74 2.51
N PRO A 136 10.84 -17.32 3.63
CA PRO A 136 9.71 -18.06 4.19
C PRO A 136 8.53 -18.07 3.22
N ARG A 137 7.66 -19.08 3.36
CA ARG A 137 6.36 -19.07 2.67
C ARG A 137 5.54 -17.87 3.13
N ALA A 138 4.87 -17.21 2.20
CA ALA A 138 4.06 -16.04 2.48
C ALA A 138 2.67 -16.19 1.88
N THR A 139 1.65 -15.87 2.68
CA THR A 139 0.29 -15.69 2.22
C THR A 139 0.15 -14.32 1.58
N LEU A 140 -0.36 -14.27 0.35
CA LEU A 140 -0.66 -13.01 -0.32
C LEU A 140 -2.09 -12.58 0.00
N PRO A 141 -2.30 -11.44 0.70
CA PRO A 141 -3.64 -10.93 0.92
C PRO A 141 -4.18 -10.32 -0.37
N VAL A 142 -4.96 -11.10 -1.12
CA VAL A 142 -5.62 -10.61 -2.34
C VAL A 142 -6.95 -9.95 -1.95
N ARG A 143 -7.18 -8.73 -2.44
CA ARG A 143 -8.35 -7.94 -2.05
C ARG A 143 -9.37 -7.82 -3.15
N GLY A 144 -10.64 -8.00 -2.81
CA GLY A 144 -11.72 -7.54 -3.68
C GLY A 144 -11.67 -6.03 -3.86
N HIS A 145 -11.63 -5.57 -5.11
CA HIS A 145 -11.77 -4.15 -5.41
C HIS A 145 -13.21 -3.71 -5.21
N ARG A 146 -13.53 -3.20 -4.02
CA ARG A 146 -14.81 -2.51 -3.80
C ARG A 146 -14.64 -1.04 -4.20
N PRO A 147 -15.37 -0.54 -5.21
CA PRO A 147 -15.35 0.89 -5.51
C PRO A 147 -15.82 1.63 -4.26
N ARG A 148 -14.92 2.39 -3.63
CA ARG A 148 -15.29 3.31 -2.54
C ARG A 148 -16.21 4.35 -3.15
N ARG A 149 -17.52 4.21 -2.91
CA ARG A 149 -18.49 5.29 -3.13
C ARG A 149 -18.00 6.51 -2.36
N PRO A 150 -17.89 7.69 -2.99
CA PRO A 150 -17.59 8.91 -2.26
C PRO A 150 -18.68 9.07 -1.19
N ARG A 151 -18.30 9.13 0.08
CA ARG A 151 -19.27 9.42 1.15
C ARG A 151 -19.49 10.93 1.14
N PRO A 152 -20.65 11.44 0.70
CA PRO A 152 -20.90 12.87 0.56
C PRO A 152 -20.63 13.62 1.88
N LEU A 153 -20.92 12.96 3.02
CA LEU A 153 -20.66 13.46 4.37
C LEU A 153 -19.21 13.90 4.63
N ARG A 154 -18.19 13.29 4.02
CA ARG A 154 -16.79 13.72 4.22
C ARG A 154 -16.45 14.99 3.46
N VAL A 155 -17.09 15.19 2.30
CA VAL A 155 -16.93 16.41 1.51
C VAL A 155 -17.66 17.55 2.22
N VAL A 156 -18.87 17.29 2.73
CA VAL A 156 -19.65 18.25 3.52
C VAL A 156 -18.93 18.63 4.82
N ALA A 157 -18.40 17.66 5.58
CA ALA A 157 -17.65 17.95 6.81
C ALA A 157 -16.34 18.72 6.56
N ALA A 158 -15.63 18.42 5.46
CA ALA A 158 -14.44 19.18 5.07
C ALA A 158 -14.78 20.61 4.64
N ALA A 159 -15.88 20.81 3.91
CA ALA A 159 -16.36 22.13 3.52
C ALA A 159 -16.80 22.96 4.75
N ALA A 160 -17.52 22.34 5.70
CA ALA A 160 -17.94 22.99 6.94
C ALA A 160 -16.73 23.40 7.81
N ALA A 161 -15.73 22.54 7.96
CA ALA A 161 -14.50 22.86 8.69
C ALA A 161 -13.70 23.99 8.02
N LEU A 162 -13.68 24.04 6.68
CA LEU A 162 -13.04 25.12 5.93
C LEU A 162 -13.78 26.46 6.11
N GLY A 163 -15.11 26.42 6.07
CA GLY A 163 -15.96 27.59 6.32
C GLY A 163 -15.77 28.15 7.73
N LEU A 164 -15.71 27.27 8.74
CA LEU A 164 -15.49 27.69 10.13
C LEU A 164 -14.08 28.30 10.33
N ALA A 165 -13.06 27.72 9.71
CA ALA A 165 -11.69 28.24 9.83
C ALA A 165 -11.49 29.61 9.17
N LEU A 166 -12.21 29.88 8.06
CA LEU A 166 -12.21 31.18 7.38
C LEU A 166 -12.84 32.29 8.22
N VAL A 167 -13.78 31.97 9.11
CA VAL A 167 -14.45 32.94 9.99
C VAL A 167 -13.60 33.27 11.23
N VAL A 168 -12.87 32.30 11.78
CA VAL A 168 -12.24 32.44 13.11
C VAL A 168 -10.82 33.03 13.06
N VAL A 169 -10.02 32.77 12.02
CA VAL A 169 -8.63 33.30 11.96
C VAL A 169 -8.19 33.61 10.51
N PRO A 170 -8.43 34.83 10.01
CA PRO A 170 -8.22 35.16 8.60
C PRO A 170 -6.77 35.01 8.13
N TRP A 171 -5.79 35.27 9.01
CA TRP A 171 -4.36 35.25 8.67
C TRP A 171 -3.74 33.82 8.69
N LEU A 172 -4.35 32.87 9.41
CA LEU A 172 -3.99 31.45 9.34
C LEU A 172 -4.79 30.69 8.26
N GLY A 173 -5.82 31.33 7.70
CA GLY A 173 -6.72 30.76 6.69
C GLY A 173 -5.99 30.27 5.43
N LEU A 174 -5.02 31.03 4.92
CA LEU A 174 -4.28 30.64 3.70
C LEU A 174 -3.42 29.38 3.88
N ALA A 175 -2.70 29.26 5.00
CA ALA A 175 -1.89 28.08 5.31
C ALA A 175 -2.78 26.85 5.56
N LEU A 176 -3.93 27.03 6.22
CA LEU A 176 -4.88 25.96 6.46
C LEU A 176 -5.61 25.54 5.17
N ILE A 177 -6.01 26.48 4.32
CA ILE A 177 -6.62 26.21 3.00
C ILE A 177 -5.62 25.49 2.09
N ALA A 178 -4.35 25.91 2.08
CA ALA A 178 -3.30 25.21 1.35
C ALA A 178 -3.08 23.79 1.89
N ALA A 179 -3.03 23.61 3.21
CA ALA A 179 -2.88 22.31 3.86
C ALA A 179 -4.09 21.39 3.60
N VAL A 180 -5.32 21.91 3.70
CA VAL A 180 -6.56 21.16 3.40
C VAL A 180 -6.67 20.87 1.90
N GLY A 181 -6.32 21.81 1.04
CA GLY A 181 -6.23 21.63 -0.41
C GLY A 181 -5.25 20.52 -0.78
N LEU A 182 -4.07 20.49 -0.17
CA LEU A 182 -3.08 19.41 -0.33
C LEU A 182 -3.60 18.07 0.21
N LEU A 183 -4.27 18.07 1.37
CA LEU A 183 -4.85 16.89 2.00
C LEU A 183 -6.06 16.32 1.25
N VAL A 184 -6.82 17.14 0.52
CA VAL A 184 -8.03 16.71 -0.21
C VAL A 184 -7.74 16.44 -1.69
N LEU A 185 -7.03 17.34 -2.37
CA LEU A 185 -6.78 17.27 -3.82
C LEU A 185 -5.61 16.35 -4.18
N GLY A 186 -4.56 16.34 -3.35
CA GLY A 186 -3.35 15.52 -3.53
C GLY A 186 -3.65 14.01 -3.60
N PRO A 187 -4.28 13.41 -2.57
CA PRO A 187 -4.69 12.01 -2.64
C PRO A 187 -5.76 11.77 -3.71
N GLY A 188 -6.56 12.78 -4.07
CA GLY A 188 -7.53 12.70 -5.16
C GLY A 188 -6.90 12.43 -6.53
N ARG A 189 -5.77 13.06 -6.86
CA ARG A 189 -5.06 12.79 -8.14
C ARG A 189 -4.43 11.41 -8.15
N ALA A 190 -3.73 11.04 -7.07
CA ALA A 190 -3.09 9.73 -6.96
C ALA A 190 -4.12 8.58 -6.96
N ALA A 191 -5.26 8.75 -6.29
CA ALA A 191 -6.35 7.78 -6.28
C ALA A 191 -7.02 7.68 -7.66
N ARG A 192 -7.26 8.80 -8.35
CA ARG A 192 -7.79 8.80 -9.72
C ARG A 192 -6.86 8.09 -10.69
N ALA A 193 -5.56 8.39 -10.66
CA ALA A 193 -4.57 7.71 -11.50
C ALA A 193 -4.53 6.20 -11.24
N HIS A 194 -4.60 5.78 -9.99
CA HIS A 194 -4.66 4.36 -9.61
C HIS A 194 -5.95 3.69 -10.13
N ARG A 195 -7.12 4.32 -9.93
CA ARG A 195 -8.40 3.82 -10.46
C ARG A 195 -8.40 3.70 -11.98
N ARG A 196 -7.90 4.73 -12.69
CA ARG A 196 -7.76 4.71 -14.15
C ARG A 196 -6.87 3.54 -14.60
N ARG A 197 -5.78 3.28 -13.87
CA ARG A 197 -4.89 2.15 -14.18
C ARG A 197 -5.58 0.81 -13.95
N LEU A 198 -6.24 0.59 -12.81
CA LEU A 198 -7.02 -0.62 -12.55
C LEU A 198 -8.11 -0.83 -13.61
N GLY A 199 -8.80 0.24 -14.03
CA GLY A 199 -9.79 0.19 -15.10
C GLY A 199 -9.20 -0.11 -16.49
N ARG A 200 -7.92 0.20 -16.75
CA ARG A 200 -7.22 -0.27 -17.96
C ARG A 200 -6.88 -1.75 -17.86
N GLN A 201 -6.47 -2.23 -16.70
CA GLN A 201 -6.18 -3.65 -16.46
C GLN A 201 -7.44 -4.52 -16.58
N ALA A 202 -8.57 -4.08 -16.00
CA ALA A 202 -9.87 -4.74 -16.15
C ALA A 202 -10.27 -4.85 -17.63
N ARG A 203 -10.19 -3.76 -18.39
CA ARG A 203 -10.50 -3.77 -19.83
C ARG A 203 -9.56 -4.67 -20.62
N ALA A 204 -8.26 -4.61 -20.35
CA ALA A 204 -7.29 -5.47 -21.02
C ALA A 204 -7.49 -6.96 -20.69
N ALA A 205 -7.97 -7.29 -19.48
CA ALA A 205 -8.34 -8.65 -19.10
C ALA A 205 -9.62 -9.10 -19.83
N ALA A 206 -10.64 -8.24 -19.91
CA ALA A 206 -11.88 -8.55 -20.63
C ALA A 206 -11.64 -8.84 -22.12
N LEU A 207 -10.71 -8.13 -22.75
CA LEU A 207 -10.33 -8.33 -24.16
C LEU A 207 -9.57 -9.64 -24.41
N ARG A 208 -8.90 -10.21 -23.41
CA ARG A 208 -8.16 -11.49 -23.57
C ARG A 208 -9.07 -12.73 -23.50
N GLY A 209 -10.38 -12.54 -23.31
CA GLY A 209 -11.27 -13.61 -22.85
C GLY A 209 -11.03 -13.90 -21.38
N ALA A 210 -12.05 -14.37 -20.66
CA ALA A 210 -11.94 -14.64 -19.23
C ALA A 210 -10.73 -15.55 -18.94
N VAL A 211 -9.72 -14.99 -18.26
CA VAL A 211 -8.55 -15.73 -17.79
C VAL A 211 -9.03 -16.73 -16.73
N PRO A 212 -8.44 -17.94 -16.64
CA PRO A 212 -8.82 -18.97 -15.69
C PRO A 212 -9.12 -18.36 -14.33
N THR A 213 -10.31 -18.70 -13.81
CA THR A 213 -10.64 -18.56 -12.39
C THR A 213 -9.38 -18.96 -11.64
N LEU A 214 -8.90 -18.09 -10.75
CA LEU A 214 -7.85 -18.45 -9.80
C LEU A 214 -8.42 -19.56 -8.91
N ALA A 215 -8.53 -20.77 -9.46
CA ALA A 215 -8.69 -21.98 -8.70
C ALA A 215 -7.43 -21.99 -7.83
N PRO A 216 -7.57 -22.01 -6.50
CA PRO A 216 -6.42 -22.15 -5.64
C PRO A 216 -5.71 -23.43 -6.09
N GLY A 217 -4.53 -23.28 -6.67
CA GLY A 217 -3.66 -24.43 -6.89
C GLY A 217 -3.44 -25.12 -5.53
N PRO A 218 -3.16 -26.43 -5.51
CA PRO A 218 -3.06 -27.22 -4.27
C PRO A 218 -2.11 -26.61 -3.24
N ASP A 219 -1.13 -25.80 -3.69
CA ASP A 219 -0.14 -25.13 -2.84
C ASP A 219 -0.36 -23.62 -2.61
N SER A 220 -1.34 -22.99 -3.26
CA SER A 220 -1.57 -21.55 -3.18
C SER A 220 -2.79 -21.23 -2.30
N ARG A 221 -2.55 -21.02 -1.00
CA ARG A 221 -3.54 -20.42 -0.11
C ARG A 221 -3.62 -18.92 -0.39
N TYR A 222 -4.41 -18.52 -1.38
CA TYR A 222 -4.86 -17.14 -1.49
C TYR A 222 -6.03 -16.96 -0.51
N GLU A 223 -5.78 -16.34 0.64
CA GLU A 223 -6.87 -15.94 1.51
C GLU A 223 -7.56 -14.70 0.91
N THR A 224 -8.79 -14.88 0.45
CA THR A 224 -9.69 -13.76 0.16
C THR A 224 -10.08 -13.12 1.49
N ALA A 225 -9.58 -11.90 1.73
CA ALA A 225 -9.86 -11.12 2.94
C ALA A 225 -11.21 -10.38 2.91
#